data_AF-T0LKQ6-F1
#
_entry.id   AF-T0LKQ6-F1
#
_cell.length_a   1.000
_cell.length_b   1.000
_cell.length_c   1.000
_cell.angle_alpha   90.00
_cell.angle_beta   90.00
_cell.angle_gamma   90.00
#
_symmetry.space_group_name_H-M   'P 1'
#
loop_
_entity.id
_entity.type
_entity.pdbx_description
1 polymer ?
#
loop_
_entity_poly.entity_id
_entity_poly.type
_entity_poly.pdbx_seq_one_letter_code
_entity_poly.pdbx_strand_id
1 'polypeptide(L)'
;MTYLKDYQEQRIRSGENLNRNSPLFLPDKDMSRKEEVNDFAMTVFISRWLKKAITRAGQNWRPYIFRAHFATAFDIAESKGLISHPWRQFFMGHKGDIEARYSTNKNLLPDQINEMREAYKRTLKFPETIGSSSEEEGMNRRFKKQILLIDGFTEEEIEERGLLDVDDEELRNIKERSCSGREILLRRQGELNGGTS
;
A
#
# COMPACT_ATOMS: atom_id res chain seq x y z
N MET A 1 -0.72 8.37 -5.96
CA MET A 1 0.68 8.45 -6.45
C MET A 1 0.84 9.63 -7.42
N THR A 2 0.72 10.88 -6.96
CA THR A 2 0.55 12.06 -7.86
C THR A 2 1.64 13.13 -7.71
N TYR A 3 2.44 13.09 -6.65
CA TYR A 3 3.36 14.18 -6.31
C TYR A 3 4.47 14.46 -7.33
N LEU A 4 5.04 13.42 -7.95
CA LEU A 4 6.13 13.61 -8.92
C LEU A 4 5.62 14.17 -10.25
N LYS A 5 4.44 13.72 -10.69
CA LYS A 5 3.79 14.23 -11.90
C LYS A 5 3.39 15.68 -11.69
N ASP A 6 2.74 15.98 -10.58
CA ASP A 6 2.31 17.34 -10.22
C ASP A 6 3.51 18.30 -10.15
N TYR A 7 4.64 17.85 -9.59
CA TYR A 7 5.88 18.63 -9.55
C TYR A 7 6.45 18.93 -10.95
N GLN A 8 6.48 17.93 -11.84
CA GLN A 8 6.95 18.14 -13.22
C GLN A 8 6.00 19.02 -14.02
N GLU A 9 4.68 18.87 -13.84
CA GLU A 9 3.67 19.73 -14.45
C GLU A 9 3.81 21.18 -13.97
N GLN A 10 4.08 21.39 -12.69
CA GLN A 10 4.36 22.71 -12.14
C GLN A 10 5.59 23.35 -12.81
N ARG A 11 6.64 22.56 -13.07
CA ARG A 11 7.84 23.02 -13.78
C ARG A 11 7.54 23.40 -15.23
N ILE A 12 6.78 22.59 -15.94
CA ILE A 12 6.33 22.91 -17.31
C ILE A 12 5.49 24.20 -17.31
N ARG A 13 4.57 24.36 -16.35
CA ARG A 13 3.77 25.59 -16.20
C ARG A 13 4.62 26.82 -15.88
N SER A 14 5.75 26.66 -15.22
CA SER A 14 6.72 27.74 -14.98
C SER A 14 7.56 28.12 -16.21
N GLY A 15 7.33 27.46 -17.36
CA GLY A 15 8.01 27.73 -18.62
C GLY A 15 9.27 26.90 -18.86
N GLU A 16 9.54 25.88 -18.03
CA GLU A 16 10.71 25.01 -18.20
C GLU A 16 10.47 23.95 -19.29
N ASN A 17 11.39 23.84 -20.25
CA ASN A 17 11.38 22.80 -21.27
C ASN A 17 12.08 21.54 -20.77
N LEU A 18 11.31 20.60 -20.22
CA LEU A 18 11.83 19.31 -19.73
C LEU A 18 12.27 18.41 -20.89
N ASN A 19 13.50 17.91 -20.84
CA ASN A 19 14.07 16.93 -21.76
C ASN A 19 14.66 15.74 -20.99
N ARG A 20 15.18 14.72 -21.70
CA ARG A 20 15.72 13.50 -21.04
C ARG A 20 16.91 13.75 -20.12
N ASN A 21 17.64 14.84 -20.32
CA ASN A 21 18.79 15.22 -19.50
C ASN A 21 18.41 16.21 -18.40
N SER A 22 17.15 16.64 -18.33
CA SER A 22 16.69 17.54 -17.29
C SER A 22 16.71 16.83 -15.92
N PRO A 23 17.13 17.54 -14.86
CA PRO A 23 17.15 16.99 -13.52
C PRO A 23 15.73 16.64 -13.06
N LEU A 24 15.56 15.51 -12.37
CA LEU A 24 14.26 15.12 -11.82
C LEU A 24 13.82 16.07 -10.70
N PHE A 25 14.77 16.53 -9.88
CA PHE A 25 14.59 17.51 -8.82
C PHE A 25 15.57 18.66 -9.01
N LEU A 26 15.05 19.89 -9.04
CA LEU A 26 15.88 21.08 -9.09
C LEU A 26 16.44 21.40 -7.70
N PRO A 27 17.68 21.91 -7.60
CA PRO A 27 18.13 22.56 -6.38
C PRO A 27 17.32 23.83 -6.12
N ASP A 28 17.11 24.15 -4.85
CA ASP A 28 16.43 25.37 -4.42
C ASP A 28 17.28 26.59 -4.79
N LYS A 29 16.76 27.43 -5.69
CA LYS A 29 17.43 28.63 -6.21
C LYS A 29 17.73 29.64 -5.09
N ASP A 30 16.94 29.65 -4.02
CA ASP A 30 17.17 30.55 -2.87
C ASP A 30 18.32 30.06 -1.96
N MET A 31 18.75 28.80 -2.09
CA MET A 31 19.80 28.22 -1.25
C MET A 31 21.19 28.14 -1.91
N SER A 32 21.29 28.24 -3.23
CA SER A 32 22.57 28.31 -3.93
C SER A 32 23.07 29.75 -4.00
N ARG A 33 23.83 30.20 -2.98
CA ARG A 33 24.56 31.48 -2.99
C ARG A 33 25.70 31.55 -4.02
N LYS A 34 25.81 30.58 -4.94
CA LYS A 34 26.86 30.51 -5.96
C LYS A 34 26.26 30.85 -7.31
N GLU A 35 26.97 31.69 -8.07
CA GLU A 35 26.63 32.16 -9.42
C GLU A 35 26.46 30.99 -10.42
N GLU A 36 27.08 29.84 -10.13
CA GLU A 36 26.83 28.57 -10.83
C GLU A 36 25.87 27.70 -10.00
N VAL A 37 24.58 27.78 -10.32
CA VAL A 37 23.58 26.86 -9.79
C VAL A 37 23.86 25.50 -10.43
N ASN A 38 24.24 24.52 -9.62
CA ASN A 38 24.43 23.15 -10.10
C ASN A 38 23.10 22.66 -10.69
N ASP A 39 23.12 22.03 -11.86
CA ASP A 39 21.88 21.60 -12.52
C ASP A 39 21.14 20.51 -11.71
N PHE A 40 21.86 19.73 -10.91
CA PHE A 40 21.30 18.64 -10.12
C PHE A 40 21.28 18.94 -8.62
N ALA A 41 20.20 18.51 -7.96
CA ALA A 41 20.08 18.60 -6.52
C ALA A 41 21.20 17.82 -5.81
N MET A 42 21.99 18.52 -4.99
CA MET A 42 23.07 17.89 -4.20
C MET A 42 22.52 17.13 -2.99
N THR A 43 23.21 16.04 -2.62
CA THR A 43 22.89 15.21 -1.44
C THR A 43 22.74 16.01 -0.15
N VAL A 44 23.54 17.07 0.02
CA VAL A 44 23.50 17.97 1.18
C VAL A 44 22.15 18.68 1.28
N PHE A 45 21.60 19.15 0.14
CA PHE A 45 20.32 19.84 0.11
C PHE A 45 19.17 18.89 0.40
N ILE A 46 19.17 17.71 -0.21
CA ILE A 46 18.17 16.67 0.05
C ILE A 46 18.16 16.32 1.54
N SER A 47 19.34 16.09 2.13
CA SER A 47 19.46 15.78 3.56
C SER A 47 18.91 16.89 4.46
N ARG A 48 19.17 18.16 4.10
CA ARG A 48 18.68 19.33 4.83
C ARG A 48 17.16 19.50 4.69
N TRP A 49 16.59 19.27 3.51
CA TRP A 49 15.13 19.29 3.31
C TRP A 49 14.44 18.20 4.09
N LEU A 50 14.97 16.96 4.05
CA LEU A 50 14.46 15.88 4.89
C LEU A 50 14.52 16.26 6.37
N LYS A 51 15.65 16.79 6.86
CA LYS A 51 15.75 17.20 8.27
C LYS A 51 14.72 18.29 8.62
N LYS A 52 14.51 19.27 7.74
CA LYS A 52 13.50 20.32 7.93
C LYS A 52 12.08 19.75 7.98
N ALA A 53 11.75 18.78 7.12
CA ALA A 53 10.46 18.10 7.13
C ALA A 53 10.25 17.29 8.41
N ILE A 54 11.26 16.50 8.83
CA ILE A 54 11.25 15.73 10.08
C ILE A 54 11.02 16.66 11.28
N THR A 55 11.75 17.77 11.37
CA THR A 55 11.62 18.73 12.47
C THR A 55 10.27 19.45 12.46
N ARG A 56 9.72 19.79 11.30
CA ARG A 56 8.36 20.34 11.19
C ARG A 56 7.29 19.35 11.64
N ALA A 57 7.53 18.05 11.46
CA ALA A 57 6.68 16.98 11.99
C ALA A 57 6.91 16.71 13.50
N GLY A 58 7.68 17.55 14.20
CA GLY A 58 7.96 17.41 15.64
C GLY A 58 8.97 16.33 15.99
N GLN A 59 9.66 15.74 15.01
CA GLN A 59 10.61 14.65 15.22
C GLN A 59 12.06 15.18 15.18
N ASN A 60 12.98 14.48 15.86
CA ASN A 60 14.42 14.79 15.81
C ASN A 60 15.23 13.70 15.09
N TRP A 61 14.60 12.88 14.26
CA TRP A 61 15.25 11.78 13.57
C TRP A 61 16.35 12.23 12.61
N ARG A 62 17.30 11.32 12.38
CA ARG A 62 18.31 11.46 11.33
C ARG A 62 17.74 10.93 10.01
N PRO A 63 18.06 11.53 8.85
CA PRO A 63 17.49 11.10 7.56
C PRO A 63 17.67 9.62 7.22
N TYR A 64 18.77 8.98 7.65
CA TYR A 64 19.03 7.57 7.39
C TYR A 64 18.02 6.60 8.03
N ILE A 65 17.21 7.06 9.01
CA ILE A 65 16.15 6.23 9.61
C ILE A 65 15.14 5.80 8.56
N PHE A 66 14.81 6.65 7.57
CA PHE A 66 13.87 6.26 6.51
C PHE A 66 14.43 5.13 5.64
N ARG A 67 15.75 5.11 5.41
CA ARG A 67 16.41 4.01 4.71
C ARG A 67 16.37 2.73 5.54
N ALA A 68 16.58 2.81 6.85
CA ALA A 68 16.48 1.65 7.74
C ALA A 68 15.05 1.10 7.79
N HIS A 69 14.04 1.97 7.91
CA HIS A 69 12.63 1.59 7.83
C HIS A 69 12.29 0.88 6.52
N PHE A 70 12.73 1.45 5.39
CA PHE A 70 12.57 0.83 4.07
C PHE A 70 13.27 -0.53 3.97
N ALA A 71 14.47 -0.67 4.53
CA ALA A 71 15.20 -1.94 4.58
C ALA A 71 14.41 -3.01 5.32
N THR A 72 13.96 -2.72 6.54
CA THR A 72 13.16 -3.64 7.36
C THR A 72 11.85 -4.02 6.67
N ALA A 73 11.16 -3.07 6.05
CA ALA A 73 9.93 -3.33 5.30
C ALA A 73 10.17 -4.31 4.13
N PHE A 74 11.31 -4.18 3.45
CA PHE A 74 11.70 -5.06 2.36
C PHE A 74 12.20 -6.43 2.84
N ASP A 75 12.85 -6.51 4.01
CA ASP A 75 13.19 -7.78 4.65
C ASP A 75 11.93 -8.58 4.98
N ILE A 76 10.90 -7.91 5.50
CA ILE A 76 9.58 -8.53 5.73
C ILE A 76 8.98 -9.00 4.40
N ALA A 77 9.04 -8.18 3.35
CA ALA A 77 8.52 -8.56 2.03
C ALA A 77 9.26 -9.78 1.43
N GLU A 78 10.57 -9.86 1.63
CA GLU A 78 11.39 -11.00 1.20
C GLU A 78 11.02 -12.28 1.96
N SER A 79 10.88 -12.21 3.29
CA SER A 79 10.45 -13.36 4.10
C SER A 79 9.08 -13.91 3.70
N LYS A 80 8.21 -13.04 3.15
CA LYS A 80 6.88 -13.39 2.63
C LYS A 80 6.90 -13.82 1.16
N GLY A 81 8.07 -13.88 0.53
CA GLY A 81 8.26 -14.29 -0.87
C GLY A 81 7.73 -13.30 -1.91
N LEU A 82 7.48 -12.04 -1.52
CA LEU A 82 6.89 -11.03 -2.42
C LEU A 82 7.92 -10.38 -3.34
N ILE A 83 9.19 -10.40 -2.91
CA ILE A 83 10.34 -9.89 -3.63
C ILE A 83 11.54 -10.82 -3.45
N SER A 84 12.38 -10.94 -4.48
CA SER A 84 13.61 -11.73 -4.43
C SER A 84 14.77 -10.96 -3.76
N HIS A 85 15.70 -11.70 -3.16
CA HIS A 85 16.91 -11.14 -2.55
C HIS A 85 17.71 -10.22 -3.49
N PRO A 86 17.96 -10.58 -4.78
CA PRO A 86 18.71 -9.71 -5.69
C PRO A 86 18.01 -8.39 -5.98
N TRP A 87 16.67 -8.38 -6.07
CA TRP A 87 15.89 -7.17 -6.30
C TRP A 87 15.87 -6.28 -5.06
N ARG A 88 15.80 -6.86 -3.86
CA ARG A 88 15.97 -6.11 -2.61
C ARG A 88 17.31 -5.38 -2.59
N GLN A 89 18.41 -6.10 -2.82
CA GLN A 89 19.77 -5.52 -2.84
C GLN A 89 19.88 -4.40 -3.88
N PHE A 90 19.28 -4.61 -5.07
CA PHE A 90 19.22 -3.60 -6.12
C PHE A 90 18.46 -2.33 -5.67
N PHE A 91 17.25 -2.46 -5.11
CA PHE A 91 16.47 -1.32 -4.63
C PHE A 91 17.14 -0.59 -3.46
N MET A 92 17.87 -1.30 -2.61
CA MET A 92 18.69 -0.70 -1.57
C MET A 92 19.93 0.01 -2.13
N GLY A 93 20.26 -0.16 -3.41
CA GLY A 93 21.48 0.38 -4.01
C GLY A 93 22.74 -0.27 -3.43
N HIS A 94 22.63 -1.49 -2.91
CA HIS A 94 23.78 -2.27 -2.51
C HIS A 94 24.49 -2.78 -3.76
N LYS A 95 25.82 -2.82 -3.72
CA LYS A 95 26.60 -3.55 -4.72
C LYS A 95 26.28 -5.03 -4.51
N GLY A 96 25.35 -5.54 -5.32
CA GLY A 96 24.85 -6.91 -5.18
C GLY A 96 25.95 -7.95 -5.35
N ASP A 97 25.58 -9.21 -5.19
CA ASP A 97 26.48 -10.34 -5.36
C ASP A 97 27.05 -10.41 -6.80
N ILE A 98 28.09 -11.22 -7.01
CA ILE A 98 28.74 -11.40 -8.33
C ILE A 98 27.71 -11.73 -9.43
N GLU A 99 26.60 -12.38 -9.11
CA GLU A 99 25.50 -12.68 -10.04
C GLU A 99 24.66 -11.46 -10.46
N ALA A 100 24.55 -10.42 -9.62
CA ALA A 100 23.84 -9.19 -9.97
C ALA A 100 24.53 -8.43 -11.12
N ARG A 101 25.82 -8.68 -11.35
CA ARG A 101 26.55 -8.20 -12.54
C ARG A 101 26.05 -8.80 -13.85
N TYR A 102 25.42 -9.96 -13.81
CA TYR A 102 24.96 -10.71 -14.99
C TYR A 102 23.44 -10.64 -15.22
N SER A 103 22.63 -10.29 -14.19
CA SER A 103 21.17 -10.21 -14.29
C SER A 103 20.63 -8.77 -14.25
N THR A 104 21.01 -7.94 -13.28
CA THR A 104 20.43 -6.60 -13.06
C THR A 104 21.29 -5.43 -13.54
N ASN A 105 22.55 -5.66 -13.92
CA ASN A 105 23.48 -4.62 -14.40
C ASN A 105 23.67 -4.57 -15.93
N LYS A 106 23.18 -5.57 -16.69
CA LYS A 106 23.09 -5.50 -18.16
C LYS A 106 21.70 -4.97 -18.54
N ASN A 107 21.54 -4.41 -19.74
CA ASN A 107 20.26 -3.88 -20.24
C ASN A 107 19.10 -4.80 -19.85
N LEU A 108 18.36 -4.40 -18.81
CA LEU A 108 17.24 -5.15 -18.30
C LEU A 108 16.21 -5.27 -19.42
N LEU A 109 15.74 -6.49 -19.67
CA LEU A 109 14.67 -6.69 -20.63
C LEU A 109 13.43 -5.91 -20.13
N PRO A 110 12.65 -5.29 -21.04
CA PRO A 110 11.44 -4.55 -20.66
C PRO A 110 10.51 -5.33 -19.73
N ASP A 111 10.42 -6.65 -19.94
CA ASP A 111 9.59 -7.55 -19.12
C ASP A 111 10.12 -7.69 -17.69
N GLN A 112 11.45 -7.80 -17.51
CA GLN A 112 12.06 -7.84 -16.19
C GLN A 112 11.83 -6.54 -15.43
N ILE A 113 11.87 -5.39 -16.12
CA ILE A 113 11.57 -4.08 -15.50
C ILE A 113 10.12 -4.04 -15.02
N ASN A 114 9.19 -4.54 -15.84
CA ASN A 114 7.78 -4.60 -15.47
C ASN A 114 7.54 -5.53 -14.27
N GLU A 115 8.19 -6.70 -14.25
CA GLU A 115 8.11 -7.62 -13.12
C GLU A 115 8.68 -7.01 -11.83
N MET A 116 9.82 -6.31 -11.93
CA MET A 116 10.40 -5.57 -10.80
C MET A 116 9.45 -4.47 -10.29
N ARG A 117 8.75 -3.77 -11.18
CA ARG A 117 7.74 -2.76 -10.81
C ARG A 117 6.55 -3.40 -10.08
N GLU A 118 6.05 -4.53 -10.57
CA GLU A 118 4.96 -5.25 -9.92
C GLU A 118 5.38 -5.81 -8.56
N ALA A 119 6.59 -6.37 -8.45
CA ALA A 119 7.15 -6.79 -7.17
C ALA A 119 7.24 -5.62 -6.18
N TYR A 120 7.76 -4.48 -6.62
CA TYR A 120 7.80 -3.27 -5.80
C TYR A 120 6.40 -2.85 -5.32
N LYS A 121 5.39 -2.83 -6.21
CA LYS A 121 4.01 -2.52 -5.83
C LYS A 121 3.47 -3.46 -4.74
N ARG A 122 3.70 -4.77 -4.86
CA ARG A 122 3.28 -5.75 -3.83
C ARG A 122 3.94 -5.51 -2.48
N THR A 123 5.14 -4.93 -2.46
CA THR A 123 5.85 -4.58 -1.22
C THR A 123 5.39 -3.28 -0.58
N LEU A 124 4.70 -2.38 -1.31
CA LEU A 124 4.33 -1.03 -0.83
C LEU A 124 3.48 -1.06 0.44
N LYS A 125 2.73 -2.14 0.68
CA LYS A 125 1.93 -2.32 1.91
C LYS A 125 2.73 -2.31 3.22
N PHE A 126 4.05 -2.57 3.17
CA PHE A 126 4.90 -2.57 4.36
C PHE A 126 5.49 -1.19 4.70
N PRO A 127 6.08 -0.43 3.75
CA PRO A 127 6.59 0.89 4.04
C PRO A 127 5.52 2.00 4.05
N GLU A 128 4.38 1.81 3.38
CA GLU A 128 3.32 2.82 3.35
C GLU A 128 2.48 2.78 4.63
N THR A 129 2.26 3.96 5.22
CA THR A 129 1.46 4.11 6.44
C THR A 129 0.00 4.47 6.17
N ILE A 130 -0.39 4.66 4.90
CA ILE A 130 -1.72 5.17 4.51
C ILE A 130 -2.62 4.06 3.93
N GLY A 131 -2.06 2.98 3.39
CA GLY A 131 -2.80 2.04 2.52
C GLY A 131 -3.07 0.63 3.05
N SER A 132 -2.32 0.14 4.05
CA SER A 132 -2.36 -1.29 4.40
C SER A 132 -3.62 -1.74 5.17
N SER A 133 -4.30 -0.83 5.87
CA SER A 133 -5.56 -1.15 6.55
C SER A 133 -6.71 -1.31 5.54
N SER A 134 -6.79 -0.44 4.55
CA SER A 134 -7.97 -0.34 3.67
C SER A 134 -8.22 -1.52 2.73
N GLU A 135 -7.16 -2.20 2.26
CA GLU A 135 -7.29 -3.34 1.35
C GLU A 135 -7.65 -4.64 2.08
N GLU A 136 -7.02 -4.92 3.23
CA GLU A 136 -7.38 -6.05 4.09
C GLU A 136 -8.78 -5.87 4.71
N GLU A 137 -9.09 -4.65 5.18
CA GLU A 137 -10.45 -4.30 5.62
C GLU A 137 -11.45 -4.49 4.49
N GLY A 138 -11.15 -4.02 3.27
CA GLY A 138 -12.01 -4.18 2.10
C GLY A 138 -12.23 -5.65 1.71
N MET A 139 -11.19 -6.48 1.79
CA MET A 139 -11.27 -7.90 1.47
C MET A 139 -12.05 -8.68 2.54
N ASN A 140 -11.80 -8.41 3.82
CA ASN A 140 -12.56 -8.99 4.93
C ASN A 140 -14.04 -8.57 4.87
N ARG A 141 -14.32 -7.30 4.54
CA ARG A 141 -15.69 -6.79 4.40
C ARG A 141 -16.44 -7.47 3.26
N ARG A 142 -15.77 -7.69 2.12
CA ARG A 142 -16.34 -8.46 0.98
C ARG A 142 -16.59 -9.91 1.35
N PHE A 143 -15.65 -10.55 2.05
CA PHE A 143 -15.78 -11.94 2.48
C PHE A 143 -16.92 -12.12 3.49
N LYS A 144 -17.01 -11.26 4.51
CA LYS A 144 -18.12 -11.21 5.47
C LYS A 144 -19.47 -11.05 4.76
N LYS A 145 -19.55 -10.13 3.80
CA LYS A 145 -20.77 -9.90 3.01
C LYS A 145 -21.22 -11.17 2.27
N GLN A 146 -20.30 -11.89 1.63
CA GLN A 146 -20.67 -13.13 0.92
C GLN A 146 -21.14 -14.24 1.86
N ILE A 147 -20.54 -14.40 3.03
CA ILE A 147 -20.99 -15.37 4.04
C ILE A 147 -22.41 -15.05 4.51
N LEU A 148 -22.69 -13.78 4.83
CA LEU A 148 -24.00 -13.34 5.30
C LEU A 148 -25.09 -13.55 4.24
N LEU A 149 -24.78 -13.30 2.96
CA LEU A 149 -25.70 -13.58 1.85
C LEU A 149 -25.99 -15.09 1.72
N ILE A 150 -24.97 -15.95 1.87
CA ILE A 150 -25.13 -17.42 1.85
C ILE A 150 -25.98 -17.90 3.03
N ASP A 151 -25.85 -17.26 4.19
CA ASP A 151 -26.66 -17.55 5.39
C ASP A 151 -28.10 -17.03 5.28
N GLY A 152 -28.46 -16.40 4.17
CA GLY A 152 -29.82 -15.92 3.88
C GLY A 152 -30.16 -14.61 4.57
N PHE A 153 -29.17 -13.74 4.80
CA PHE A 153 -29.42 -12.32 5.04
C PHE A 153 -29.54 -11.60 3.69
N THR A 154 -30.49 -10.68 3.60
CA THR A 154 -30.63 -9.80 2.44
C THR A 154 -29.64 -8.65 2.50
N GLU A 155 -29.40 -8.01 1.36
CA GLU A 155 -28.48 -6.88 1.28
C GLU A 155 -29.00 -5.68 2.09
N GLU A 156 -30.32 -5.48 2.14
CA GLU A 156 -30.96 -4.47 2.98
C GLU A 156 -30.75 -4.75 4.48
N GLU A 157 -30.91 -6.01 4.93
CA GLU A 157 -30.70 -6.39 6.33
C GLU A 157 -29.24 -6.24 6.79
N ILE A 158 -28.28 -6.48 5.89
CA ILE A 158 -26.85 -6.32 6.17
C ILE A 158 -26.51 -4.85 6.41
N GLU A 159 -27.09 -3.93 5.63
CA GLU A 159 -26.89 -2.49 5.78
C GLU A 159 -27.62 -1.93 7.00
N GLU A 160 -28.90 -2.27 7.19
CA GLU A 160 -29.72 -1.74 8.29
C GLU A 160 -29.17 -2.15 9.66
N ARG A 161 -28.62 -3.36 9.76
CA ARG A 161 -28.06 -3.90 11.01
C ARG A 161 -26.55 -3.68 11.16
N GLY A 162 -25.90 -3.03 10.20
CA GLY A 162 -24.47 -2.73 10.24
C GLY A 162 -23.59 -3.99 10.37
N LEU A 163 -24.01 -5.13 9.81
CA LEU A 163 -23.41 -6.45 10.09
C LEU A 163 -21.96 -6.61 9.64
N LEU A 164 -21.49 -5.71 8.77
CA LEU A 164 -20.12 -5.72 8.26
C LEU A 164 -19.09 -5.16 9.23
N ASP A 165 -19.54 -4.34 10.19
CA ASP A 165 -18.68 -3.61 11.12
C ASP A 165 -18.71 -4.21 12.54
N VAL A 166 -19.47 -5.30 12.73
CA VAL A 166 -19.57 -6.03 13.99
C VAL A 166 -18.41 -7.03 14.13
N ASP A 167 -18.02 -7.27 15.37
CA ASP A 167 -17.06 -8.30 15.75
C ASP A 167 -17.52 -9.72 15.33
N ASP A 168 -16.56 -10.62 15.10
CA ASP A 168 -16.77 -11.99 14.62
C ASP A 168 -17.45 -12.91 15.64
N GLU A 169 -17.32 -12.63 16.94
CA GLU A 169 -18.00 -13.36 18.01
C GLU A 169 -19.47 -12.93 18.11
N GLU A 170 -19.72 -11.63 18.00
CA GLU A 170 -21.07 -11.07 17.98
C GLU A 170 -21.85 -11.45 16.69
N LEU A 171 -21.18 -11.48 15.53
CA LEU A 171 -21.73 -12.03 14.29
C LEU A 171 -22.15 -13.49 14.41
N ARG A 172 -21.33 -14.33 15.08
CA ARG A 172 -21.68 -15.72 15.36
C ARG A 172 -22.93 -15.84 16.22
N ASN A 173 -23.01 -15.04 17.29
CA ASN A 173 -24.19 -15.01 18.16
C ASN A 173 -25.46 -14.57 17.42
N ILE A 174 -25.35 -13.58 16.51
CA ILE A 174 -26.47 -13.12 15.67
C ILE A 174 -26.93 -14.23 14.73
N LYS A 175 -25.98 -14.94 14.12
CA LYS A 175 -26.25 -16.06 13.22
C LYS A 175 -26.91 -17.23 13.94
N GLU A 176 -26.43 -17.61 15.13
CA GLU A 176 -27.02 -18.66 15.96
C GLU A 176 -28.46 -18.33 16.38
N ARG A 177 -28.72 -17.09 16.77
CA ARG A 177 -30.08 -16.63 17.12
C ARG A 177 -31.02 -16.60 15.91
N SER A 178 -30.51 -16.23 14.74
CA SER A 178 -31.31 -16.18 13.50
C SER A 178 -31.62 -17.58 12.96
N CYS A 179 -30.64 -18.49 12.98
CA CYS A 179 -30.84 -19.91 12.63
C CYS A 179 -31.80 -20.60 13.61
N SER A 180 -31.64 -20.39 14.92
CA SER A 180 -32.54 -20.96 15.94
C SER A 180 -33.98 -20.44 15.79
N GLY A 181 -34.16 -19.15 15.51
CA GLY A 181 -35.48 -18.57 15.27
C GLY A 181 -36.17 -19.10 14.00
N ARG A 182 -35.42 -19.33 12.91
CA ARG A 182 -35.93 -19.89 11.65
C ARG A 182 -36.27 -21.38 11.76
N GLU A 183 -35.50 -22.15 12.53
CA GLU A 183 -35.79 -23.56 12.79
C GLU A 183 -37.09 -23.73 13.60
N ILE A 184 -37.35 -22.84 14.56
CA ILE A 184 -38.61 -22.80 15.34
C ILE A 184 -39.81 -22.42 14.45
N LEU A 185 -39.64 -21.48 13.52
CA LEU A 185 -40.69 -21.09 12.57
C LEU A 185 -41.05 -22.22 11.57
N LEU A 186 -40.04 -22.94 11.07
CA LEU A 186 -40.24 -24.07 10.17
C LEU A 186 -40.91 -25.28 10.87
N ARG A 187 -40.54 -25.56 12.14
CA ARG A 187 -41.22 -26.60 12.93
C ARG A 187 -42.69 -26.25 13.22
N ARG A 188 -42.99 -24.97 13.52
CA ARG A 188 -44.38 -24.51 13.71
C ARG A 188 -45.24 -24.61 12.45
N GLN A 189 -44.68 -24.36 11.27
CA GLN A 189 -45.43 -24.51 10.00
C GLN A 189 -45.67 -25.99 9.63
N GLY A 190 -44.76 -26.89 10.02
CA GLY A 190 -44.96 -28.33 9.89
C GLY A 190 -46.07 -28.88 10.79
N GLU A 191 -46.20 -28.35 12.01
CA GLU A 191 -47.27 -28.72 12.95
C GLU A 191 -48.66 -28.18 12.54
N LEU A 192 -48.71 -27.01 11.90
CA LEU A 192 -49.97 -26.41 11.41
C LEU A 192 -50.51 -27.09 10.13
N ASN A 193 -49.64 -27.68 9.30
CA ASN A 193 -50.03 -28.36 8.06
C ASN A 193 -50.24 -29.88 8.21
N GLY A 194 -49.96 -30.45 9.39
CA GLY A 194 -50.23 -31.86 9.72
C GLY A 194 -51.62 -32.11 10.34
N GLY A 195 -52.47 -31.09 10.39
CA GLY A 195 -53.73 -31.07 11.14
C GLY A 195 -54.99 -30.85 10.31
N THR A 196 -55.03 -31.30 9.05
CA THR A 196 -56.29 -31.49 8.33
C THR A 196 -56.27 -32.83 7.62
N SER A 197 -57.09 -33.75 8.14
CA SER A 197 -57.46 -35.04 7.57
C SER A 197 -58.13 -34.94 6.21
#